data_AF-A0A1I2D0D7-F1
#
_entry.id   AF-A0A1I2D0D7-F1
#
_cell.length_a   1.000
_cell.length_b   1.000
_cell.length_c   1.000
_cell.angle_alpha   90.00
_cell.angle_beta   90.00
_cell.angle_gamma   90.00
#
_symmetry.space_group_name_H-M   'P 1'
#
loop_
_entity.id
_entity.type
_entity.pdbx_description
1 polymer ?
#
loop_
_entity_poly.entity_id
_entity_poly.type
_entity_poly.pdbx_seq_one_letter_code
_entity_poly.pdbx_strand_id
1 'polypeptide(L)'
;MKKRLAALLIGLVFASLAACSNDDGQAGEELADDIKNIVNDYSTGEAQTASASITSHELIIQSSEGEATYDLPEDEFFVSIAPYEKETHT
;
A
#
# COMPACT_ATOMS: atom_id res chain seq x y z
N MET A 1 36.95 -14.89 35.35
CA MET A 1 36.90 -14.05 34.13
C MET A 1 36.13 -14.73 32.99
N LYS A 2 36.43 -15.99 32.64
CA LYS A 2 35.78 -16.75 31.55
C LYS A 2 34.24 -16.89 31.67
N LYS A 3 33.72 -17.09 32.90
CA LYS A 3 32.26 -17.20 33.17
C LYS A 3 31.51 -15.87 33.05
N ARG A 4 32.19 -14.74 33.28
CA ARG A 4 31.61 -13.38 33.11
C ARG A 4 31.61 -12.97 31.63
N LEU A 5 32.59 -13.42 30.86
CA LEU A 5 32.64 -13.24 29.41
C LEU A 5 31.52 -14.03 28.71
N ALA A 6 31.26 -15.27 29.15
CA ALA A 6 30.19 -16.10 28.60
C ALA A 6 28.78 -15.52 28.89
N ALA A 7 28.56 -14.96 30.08
CA ALA A 7 27.28 -14.32 30.42
C ALA A 7 27.02 -13.04 29.60
N LEU A 8 28.07 -12.30 29.25
CA LEU A 8 27.98 -11.06 28.46
C LEU A 8 27.70 -11.34 26.98
N LEU A 9 28.26 -12.44 26.44
CA LEU A 9 27.97 -12.90 25.09
C LEU A 9 26.55 -13.47 24.94
N ILE A 10 26.03 -14.16 25.95
CA ILE A 10 24.63 -14.67 25.92
C ILE A 10 23.62 -13.52 26.00
N GLY A 11 23.88 -12.47 26.80
CA GLY A 11 23.01 -11.30 26.87
C GLY A 11 22.93 -10.51 25.55
N LEU A 12 24.03 -10.46 24.79
CA LEU A 12 24.09 -9.75 23.51
C LEU A 12 23.30 -10.47 22.40
N VAL A 13 23.24 -11.81 22.45
CA VAL A 13 22.44 -12.63 21.52
C VAL A 13 20.93 -12.50 21.78
N PHE A 14 20.51 -12.38 23.04
CA PHE A 14 19.09 -12.14 23.35
C PHE A 14 18.62 -10.72 23.00
N ALA A 15 19.50 -9.72 23.09
CA ALA A 15 19.18 -8.35 22.69
C ALA A 15 18.97 -8.18 21.18
N SER A 16 19.62 -9.01 20.34
CA SER A 16 19.41 -8.99 18.89
C SER A 16 18.10 -9.64 18.42
N LEU A 17 17.46 -10.49 19.25
CA LEU A 17 16.18 -11.11 18.88
C LEU A 17 14.97 -10.18 19.09
N ALA A 18 15.09 -9.14 19.91
CA ALA A 18 14.01 -8.17 20.16
C ALA A 18 13.92 -7.06 19.10
N ALA A 19 14.93 -6.95 18.21
CA ALA A 19 14.98 -5.94 17.16
C ALA A 19 14.36 -6.39 15.82
N CYS A 20 13.85 -7.62 15.76
CA CYS A 20 13.12 -8.16 14.59
C CYS A 20 11.60 -8.20 14.82
N SER A 21 11.06 -7.38 15.72
CA SER A 21 9.63 -7.04 15.68
C SER A 21 9.46 -6.02 14.57
N ASN A 22 9.24 -6.55 13.37
CA ASN A 22 8.94 -5.80 12.17
C ASN A 22 7.69 -4.95 12.42
N ASP A 23 7.87 -3.66 12.26
CA ASP A 23 6.86 -2.60 12.35
C ASP A 23 6.04 -2.61 11.04
N ASP A 24 5.36 -3.73 10.78
CA ASP A 24 4.59 -3.95 9.54
C ASP A 24 3.39 -2.98 9.44
N GLY A 25 3.06 -2.26 10.52
CA GLY A 25 1.98 -1.27 10.55
C GLY A 25 2.33 0.05 9.85
N GLN A 26 3.56 0.55 9.99
CA GLN A 26 3.90 1.88 9.45
C GLN A 26 4.11 1.89 7.94
N ALA A 27 4.72 0.85 7.38
CA ALA A 27 4.98 0.79 5.93
C ALA A 27 3.71 0.50 5.11
N GLY A 28 2.75 -0.23 5.69
CA GLY A 28 1.45 -0.48 5.05
C GLY A 28 0.56 0.74 5.02
N GLU A 29 0.54 1.55 6.09
CA GLU A 29 -0.22 2.79 6.16
C GLU A 29 0.27 3.85 5.16
N GLU A 30 1.59 4.01 5.00
CA GLU A 30 2.16 4.98 4.03
C GLU A 30 1.80 4.60 2.58
N LEU A 31 1.90 3.32 2.23
CA LEU A 31 1.51 2.82 0.90
C LEU A 31 -0.01 2.94 0.64
N ALA A 32 -0.83 2.72 1.68
CA ALA A 32 -2.28 2.86 1.57
C ALA A 32 -2.70 4.33 1.35
N ASP A 33 -2.06 5.27 2.06
CA ASP A 33 -2.29 6.70 1.88
C ASP A 33 -1.87 7.16 0.47
N ASP A 34 -0.77 6.64 -0.06
CA ASP A 34 -0.36 6.91 -1.44
C ASP A 34 -1.38 6.39 -2.47
N ILE A 35 -1.89 5.17 -2.31
CA ILE A 35 -2.93 4.58 -3.18
C ILE A 35 -4.18 5.46 -3.19
N LYS A 36 -4.66 5.92 -2.01
CA LYS A 36 -5.85 6.77 -1.91
C LYS A 36 -5.70 8.07 -2.68
N ASN A 37 -4.53 8.71 -2.61
CA ASN A 37 -4.25 9.92 -3.36
C ASN A 37 -4.26 9.66 -4.86
N ILE A 38 -3.60 8.59 -5.32
CA ILE A 38 -3.59 8.21 -6.74
C ILE A 38 -5.01 7.96 -7.24
N VAL A 39 -5.81 7.17 -6.52
CA VAL A 39 -7.21 6.89 -6.90
C VAL A 39 -8.04 8.17 -6.96
N ASN A 40 -7.86 9.08 -6.01
CA ASN A 40 -8.53 10.37 -6.01
C ASN A 40 -8.19 11.18 -7.27
N ASP A 41 -6.91 11.32 -7.61
CA ASP A 41 -6.45 12.11 -8.75
C ASP A 41 -7.00 11.59 -10.08
N TYR A 42 -7.11 10.28 -10.25
CA TYR A 42 -7.77 9.69 -11.42
C TYR A 42 -9.30 9.86 -11.38
N SER A 43 -9.93 9.76 -10.20
CA SER A 43 -11.38 9.86 -10.04
C SER A 43 -11.91 11.28 -10.25
N THR A 44 -11.12 12.30 -9.90
CA THR A 44 -11.44 13.71 -10.11
C THR A 44 -11.01 14.23 -11.49
N GLY A 45 -10.24 13.44 -12.24
CA GLY A 45 -9.72 13.80 -13.56
C GLY A 45 -8.51 14.74 -13.53
N GLU A 46 -7.81 14.84 -12.39
CA GLU A 46 -6.56 15.59 -12.28
C GLU A 46 -5.42 14.89 -13.03
N ALA A 47 -5.41 13.55 -13.04
CA ALA A 47 -4.51 12.75 -13.87
C ALA A 47 -5.07 12.58 -15.29
N GLN A 48 -4.35 13.10 -16.32
CA GLN A 48 -4.85 13.16 -17.70
C GLN A 48 -4.05 12.37 -18.75
N THR A 49 -2.88 11.84 -18.41
CA THR A 49 -1.94 11.26 -19.39
C THR A 49 -1.99 9.73 -19.50
N ALA A 50 -2.84 9.08 -18.69
CA ALA A 50 -2.99 7.64 -18.66
C ALA A 50 -4.46 7.27 -18.42
N SER A 51 -4.84 6.06 -18.84
CA SER A 51 -6.11 5.46 -18.44
C SER A 51 -5.92 4.63 -17.18
N ALA A 52 -6.88 4.66 -16.27
CA ALA A 52 -6.87 3.82 -15.09
C ALA A 52 -8.15 2.98 -14.99
N SER A 53 -8.03 1.77 -14.46
CA SER A 53 -9.15 0.94 -14.02
C SER A 53 -8.85 0.40 -12.62
N ILE A 54 -9.91 0.13 -11.86
CA ILE A 54 -9.79 -0.34 -10.48
C ILE A 54 -10.76 -1.51 -10.26
N THR A 55 -10.28 -2.54 -9.56
CA THR A 55 -11.07 -3.68 -9.11
C THR A 55 -11.21 -3.65 -7.58
N SER A 56 -11.76 -4.70 -6.97
CA SER A 56 -11.78 -4.81 -5.51
C SER A 56 -10.41 -5.11 -4.89
N HIS A 57 -9.39 -5.44 -5.68
CA HIS A 57 -8.07 -5.85 -5.18
C HIS A 57 -6.90 -5.11 -5.84
N GLU A 58 -7.12 -4.48 -7.00
CA GLU A 58 -6.02 -3.91 -7.78
C GLU A 58 -6.40 -2.58 -8.42
N LEU A 59 -5.45 -1.65 -8.48
CA LEU A 59 -5.44 -0.48 -9.34
C LEU A 59 -4.51 -0.74 -10.53
N ILE A 60 -5.02 -0.54 -11.75
CA ILE A 60 -4.30 -0.77 -13.00
C ILE A 60 -4.21 0.55 -13.77
N ILE A 61 -2.99 1.02 -14.04
CA ILE A 61 -2.71 2.24 -14.79
C ILE A 61 -2.05 1.87 -16.11
N GLN A 62 -2.65 2.29 -17.22
CA GLN A 62 -2.14 2.06 -18.57
C GLN A 62 -1.75 3.37 -19.24
N SER A 63 -0.49 3.47 -19.64
CA SER A 63 0.14 4.66 -20.21
C SER A 63 0.89 4.32 -21.50
N SER A 64 1.50 5.32 -22.15
CA SER A 64 2.40 5.10 -23.29
C SER A 64 3.66 4.32 -22.95
N GLU A 65 4.07 4.31 -21.68
CA GLU A 65 5.28 3.62 -21.20
C GLU A 65 5.01 2.17 -20.81
N GLY A 66 3.74 1.77 -20.69
CA GLY A 66 3.33 0.42 -20.33
C GLY A 66 2.20 0.41 -19.31
N GLU A 67 2.09 -0.72 -18.62
CA GLU A 67 1.08 -1.00 -17.59
C GLU A 67 1.74 -1.10 -16.23
N ALA A 68 1.13 -0.48 -15.23
CA ALA A 68 1.50 -0.58 -13.82
C ALA A 68 0.30 -1.07 -13.00
N THR A 69 0.53 -2.04 -12.13
CA THR A 69 -0.49 -2.64 -11.26
C THR A 69 -0.09 -2.48 -9.81
N TYR A 70 -1.04 -2.07 -8.98
CA TYR A 70 -0.87 -1.88 -7.54
C TYR A 70 -1.92 -2.68 -6.79
N ASP A 71 -1.50 -3.46 -5.80
CA ASP A 71 -2.42 -4.15 -4.88
C ASP A 71 -3.11 -3.13 -3.97
N LEU A 72 -4.40 -3.33 -3.72
CA LEU A 72 -5.19 -2.51 -2.82
C LEU A 72 -5.11 -3.05 -1.37
N PRO A 73 -5.23 -2.18 -0.36
CA PRO A 73 -5.32 -2.63 1.02
C PRO A 73 -6.52 -3.56 1.25
N GLU A 74 -6.32 -4.68 1.93
CA GLU A 74 -7.34 -5.70 2.21
C GLU A 74 -8.53 -5.18 3.04
N ASP A 75 -8.31 -4.11 3.81
CA ASP A 75 -9.27 -3.50 4.74
C ASP A 75 -9.88 -2.19 4.23
N GLU A 76 -9.56 -1.77 3.00
CA GLU A 76 -10.15 -0.61 2.33
C GLU A 76 -10.95 -1.01 1.07
N PHE A 77 -11.99 -0.25 0.75
CA PHE A 77 -12.80 -0.48 -0.45
C PHE A 77 -13.13 0.85 -1.15
N PHE A 78 -12.90 0.90 -2.46
CA PHE A 78 -13.09 2.11 -3.27
C PHE A 78 -14.40 2.06 -4.03
N VAL A 79 -15.19 3.14 -3.94
CA VAL A 79 -16.48 3.26 -4.64
C VAL A 79 -16.47 4.49 -5.54
N SER A 80 -16.62 4.26 -6.84
CA SER A 80 -16.87 5.32 -7.82
C SER A 80 -18.36 5.43 -8.12
N ILE A 81 -18.92 6.63 -7.99
CA ILE A 81 -20.34 6.90 -8.20
C ILE A 81 -20.48 7.96 -9.28
N ALA A 82 -21.19 7.61 -10.35
CA ALA A 82 -21.62 8.53 -11.40
C ALA A 82 -23.14 8.71 -11.34
N PRO A 83 -23.66 9.71 -10.59
CA PRO A 83 -25.09 9.97 -10.55
C PRO A 83 -25.62 10.32 -11.93
N TYR A 84 -26.86 9.90 -12.22
CA TYR A 84 -27.54 10.19 -13.48
C TYR A 84 -29.00 10.54 -13.22
N GLU A 85 -29.58 11.37 -14.10
CA GLU A 85 -30.99 11.79 -13.96
C GLU A 85 -31.96 10.86 -14.68
N LYS A 86 -31.62 10.41 -15.90
CA LYS A 86 -32.55 9.66 -16.76
C LYS A 86 -31.97 8.37 -17.34
N GLU A 87 -30.75 8.44 -17.87
CA GLU A 87 -30.12 7.31 -18.56
C GLU A 87 -28.74 7.06 -17.95
N THR A 88 -28.34 5.79 -17.90
CA THR A 88 -27.05 5.32 -17.41
C THR A 88 -26.46 4.32 -18.39
N HIS A 89 -25.23 3.91 -18.13
CA HIS A 89 -24.51 2.91 -18.91
C HIS A 89 -24.25 1.68 -18.03
N THR A 90 -24.24 0.49 -18.64
CA THR A 90 -23.82 -0.78 -18.02
C THR A 90 -22.47 -1.19 -18.55
#